data_AF-A0A6G1RQJ6-F1
#
_entry.id   AF-A0A6G1RQJ6-F1
#
_cell.length_a   1.000
_cell.length_b   1.000
_cell.length_c   1.000
_cell.angle_alpha   90.00
_cell.angle_beta   90.00
_cell.angle_gamma   90.00
#
_symmetry.space_group_name_H-M   'P 1'
#
loop_
_entity.id
_entity.type
_entity.pdbx_description
1 polymer ?
#
loop_
_entity_poly.entity_id
_entity_poly.type
_entity_poly.pdbx_seq_one_letter_code
_entity_poly.pdbx_strand_id
1 'polypeptide(L)'
;WTKTAGSASDRFQDSSVFNETLRISNIQRHQGGRYYCKAENGLGSPAIKSIRVDVYYLDDPIVTVHQSIGEAKEQFYYERTVFLRCVANSNPPVRYSWRRGQEVLLQGSDKGVEIYEPFFTQ
;
A
#
# COMPACT_ATOMS: atom_id res chain seq x y z
N TRP A 1 -7.73 -14.91 -22.17
CA TRP A 1 -7.26 -14.38 -20.87
C TRP A 1 -8.44 -14.01 -20.00
N THR A 2 -8.39 -14.39 -18.71
CA THR A 2 -9.41 -14.04 -17.71
C THR A 2 -8.73 -13.64 -16.40
N LYS A 3 -9.27 -12.64 -15.69
CA LYS A 3 -8.81 -12.24 -14.36
C LYS A 3 -9.75 -12.85 -13.31
N THR A 4 -9.22 -13.39 -12.21
CA THR A 4 -10.08 -13.76 -11.08
C THR A 4 -10.69 -12.49 -10.48
N ALA A 5 -12.01 -12.40 -10.41
CA ALA A 5 -12.68 -11.35 -9.66
C ALA A 5 -12.31 -11.49 -8.17
N GLY A 6 -11.58 -10.50 -7.64
CA GLY A 6 -11.32 -10.37 -6.21
C GLY A 6 -12.17 -9.24 -5.66
N SER A 7 -13.08 -9.56 -4.74
CA SER A 7 -13.94 -8.65 -3.96
C SER A 7 -15.07 -7.94 -4.72
N ALA A 8 -16.26 -7.98 -4.15
CA ALA A 8 -17.58 -7.65 -4.73
C ALA A 8 -17.83 -6.17 -5.12
N SER A 9 -16.79 -5.34 -5.18
CA SER A 9 -16.91 -3.90 -5.49
C SER A 9 -16.39 -3.52 -6.87
N ASP A 10 -15.58 -4.37 -7.49
CA ASP A 10 -15.10 -4.14 -8.85
C ASP A 10 -16.12 -4.71 -9.84
N ARG A 11 -17.02 -3.85 -10.33
CA ARG A 11 -17.69 -4.08 -11.63
C ARG A 11 -16.65 -3.96 -12.75
N PHE A 12 -15.56 -4.70 -12.66
CA PHE A 12 -14.66 -4.88 -13.78
C PHE A 12 -15.44 -5.67 -14.81
N GLN A 13 -15.72 -4.99 -15.91
CA GLN A 13 -16.14 -5.53 -17.19
C GLN A 13 -15.65 -6.98 -17.29
N ASP A 14 -16.59 -7.92 -17.34
CA ASP A 14 -16.37 -9.35 -17.51
C ASP A 14 -15.67 -9.57 -18.87
N SER A 15 -14.37 -9.25 -18.91
CA SER A 15 -13.60 -9.02 -20.12
C SER A 15 -12.66 -10.18 -20.29
N SER A 16 -13.25 -11.32 -20.62
CA SER A 16 -12.52 -12.38 -21.27
C SER A 16 -11.90 -11.82 -22.56
N VAL A 17 -10.57 -11.70 -22.59
CA VAL A 17 -9.84 -11.27 -23.79
C VAL A 17 -9.48 -12.52 -24.59
N PHE A 18 -10.11 -12.70 -25.75
CA PHE A 18 -9.86 -13.81 -26.67
C PHE A 18 -8.74 -13.47 -27.66
N ASN A 19 -7.51 -13.45 -27.16
CA ASN A 19 -6.30 -13.21 -27.94
C ASN A 19 -5.14 -13.99 -27.30
N GLU A 20 -4.11 -14.34 -28.08
CA GLU A 20 -2.87 -14.94 -27.59
C GLU A 20 -2.14 -14.03 -26.60
N THR A 21 -2.22 -12.72 -26.80
CA THR A 21 -1.54 -11.70 -25.99
C THR A 21 -2.54 -10.89 -25.15
N LEU A 22 -2.27 -10.76 -23.85
CA LEU A 22 -2.94 -9.79 -22.98
C LEU A 22 -2.11 -8.52 -22.90
N ARG A 23 -2.67 -7.40 -23.40
CA ARG A 23 -2.05 -6.08 -23.32
C ARG A 23 -2.91 -5.15 -22.46
N ILE A 24 -2.35 -4.67 -21.35
CA ILE A 24 -2.96 -3.67 -20.47
C ILE A 24 -2.06 -2.43 -20.48
N SER A 25 -2.49 -1.38 -21.17
CA SER A 25 -1.78 -0.09 -21.16
C SER A 25 -2.14 0.70 -19.90
N ASN A 26 -1.17 1.41 -19.30
CA ASN A 26 -1.36 2.24 -18.12
C ASN A 26 -2.04 1.50 -16.95
N ILE A 27 -1.46 0.37 -16.54
CA ILE A 27 -2.02 -0.53 -15.53
C ILE A 27 -2.24 0.20 -14.19
N GLN A 28 -3.39 -0.05 -13.58
CA GLN A 28 -3.79 0.51 -12.30
C GLN A 28 -3.69 -0.54 -11.19
N ARG A 29 -3.51 -0.10 -9.93
CA ARG A 29 -3.36 -1.00 -8.77
C ARG A 29 -4.46 -2.05 -8.62
N HIS A 30 -5.72 -1.68 -8.91
CA HIS A 30 -6.86 -2.61 -8.86
C HIS A 30 -6.83 -3.66 -9.98
N GLN A 31 -6.06 -3.44 -11.06
CA GLN A 31 -5.84 -4.42 -12.13
C GLN A 31 -4.75 -5.44 -11.78
N GLY A 32 -4.05 -5.29 -10.65
CA GLY A 32 -3.25 -6.36 -10.08
C GLY A 32 -4.10 -7.59 -9.74
N GLY A 33 -3.47 -8.76 -9.68
CA GLY A 33 -4.15 -10.01 -9.35
C GLY A 33 -3.71 -11.18 -10.20
N ARG A 34 -4.47 -12.28 -10.13
CA ARG A 34 -4.18 -13.51 -10.87
C ARG A 34 -4.93 -13.53 -12.19
N TYR A 35 -4.19 -13.73 -13.27
CA TYR A 35 -4.68 -13.87 -14.63
C TYR A 35 -4.47 -15.29 -15.12
N TYR A 36 -5.38 -15.78 -15.96
CA TYR A 36 -5.36 -17.11 -16.54
C TYR A 36 -5.42 -17.03 -18.06
N CYS A 37 -4.57 -17.80 -18.73
CA CYS A 37 -4.69 -18.09 -20.15
C CYS A 37 -5.27 -19.49 -20.29
N LYS A 38 -6.36 -19.61 -21.06
CA LYS A 38 -7.04 -20.88 -21.39
C LYS A 38 -6.91 -21.08 -22.90
N ALA A 39 -6.40 -22.22 -23.32
CA ALA A 39 -6.37 -22.66 -24.71
C ALA A 39 -7.21 -23.94 -24.86
N GLU A 40 -8.10 -23.95 -25.84
CA GLU A 40 -9.08 -25.03 -26.06
C GLU A 40 -9.18 -25.31 -27.56
N ASN A 41 -8.99 -26.58 -27.95
CA ASN A 41 -9.08 -27.06 -29.33
C ASN A 41 -10.18 -28.12 -29.51
N GLY A 42 -11.04 -28.30 -28.50
CA GLY A 42 -12.13 -29.29 -28.49
C GLY A 42 -11.70 -30.74 -28.24
N LEU A 43 -10.40 -31.02 -28.03
CA LEU A 43 -9.87 -32.35 -27.77
C LEU A 43 -9.31 -32.46 -26.36
N GLY A 44 -9.95 -33.27 -25.51
CA GLY A 44 -9.55 -33.46 -24.13
C GLY A 44 -9.77 -32.21 -23.27
N SER A 45 -9.03 -32.10 -22.17
CA SER A 45 -9.15 -30.99 -21.22
C SER A 45 -8.42 -29.74 -21.71
N PRO A 46 -9.01 -28.54 -21.58
CA PRO A 46 -8.34 -27.29 -21.95
C PRO A 46 -7.03 -27.07 -21.20
N ALA A 47 -6.03 -26.53 -21.89
CA ALA A 47 -4.77 -26.14 -21.27
C ALA A 47 -4.96 -24.80 -20.54
N ILE A 48 -4.62 -24.74 -19.25
CA ILE A 48 -4.77 -23.54 -18.42
C ILE A 48 -3.45 -23.22 -17.73
N LYS A 49 -2.99 -21.98 -17.85
CA LYS A 49 -1.83 -21.44 -17.12
C LYS A 49 -2.20 -20.13 -16.44
N SER A 50 -1.59 -19.86 -15.29
CA SER A 50 -1.85 -18.66 -14.50
C SER A 50 -0.59 -17.86 -14.22
N ILE A 51 -0.74 -16.55 -14.10
CA ILE A 51 0.30 -15.61 -13.68
C ILE A 51 -0.28 -14.63 -12.66
N ARG A 52 0.51 -14.26 -11.65
CA ARG A 52 0.16 -13.17 -10.73
C ARG A 52 0.84 -11.90 -11.22
N VAL A 53 0.04 -10.89 -11.54
CA VAL A 53 0.50 -9.55 -11.87
C VAL A 53 0.51 -8.76 -10.56
N ASP A 54 1.71 -8.39 -10.11
CA ASP A 54 1.90 -7.56 -8.93
C ASP A 54 2.18 -6.12 -9.36
N VAL A 55 1.30 -5.20 -8.98
CA VAL A 55 1.37 -3.81 -9.41
C VAL A 55 1.97 -2.99 -8.28
N TYR A 56 3.10 -2.37 -8.55
CA TYR A 56 3.79 -1.50 -7.60
C TYR A 56 3.31 -0.06 -7.74
N TYR A 57 3.11 0.60 -6.61
CA TYR A 57 2.65 1.97 -6.53
C TYR A 57 3.04 2.60 -5.19
N LEU A 58 3.06 3.93 -5.17
CA LEU A 58 3.24 4.74 -3.98
C LEU A 58 2.33 5.96 -4.12
N ASP A 59 1.35 6.07 -3.24
CA ASP A 59 0.52 7.27 -3.13
C ASP A 59 1.30 8.39 -2.41
N ASP A 60 0.88 9.63 -2.63
CA ASP A 60 1.43 10.77 -1.91
C ASP A 60 1.24 10.61 -0.39
N PRO A 61 2.29 10.83 0.42
CA PRO A 61 2.19 10.70 1.86
C PRO A 61 1.34 11.81 2.48
N ILE A 62 0.49 11.43 3.44
CA ILE A 62 -0.33 12.35 4.22
C ILE A 62 0.26 12.44 5.62
N VAL A 63 0.54 13.66 6.07
CA VAL A 63 1.05 13.93 7.43
C VAL A 63 -0.07 14.55 8.27
N THR A 64 -0.42 13.90 9.39
CA THR A 64 -1.35 14.46 10.39
C THR A 64 -0.63 14.80 11.67
N VAL A 65 -1.11 15.84 12.35
CA VAL A 65 -0.53 16.35 13.60
C VAL A 65 -1.58 16.23 14.70
N HIS A 66 -1.21 15.58 15.79
CA HIS A 66 -2.04 15.47 16.99
C HIS A 66 -1.27 16.04 18.19
N GLN A 67 -1.93 16.81 19.04
CA GLN A 67 -1.34 17.32 20.28
C GLN A 67 -2.00 16.61 21.45
N SER A 68 -1.21 16.14 22.42
CA SER A 68 -1.80 15.74 23.70
C SER A 68 -2.26 17.00 24.42
N ILE A 69 -3.56 17.19 24.58
CA ILE A 69 -4.08 18.16 25.54
C ILE A 69 -3.94 17.50 26.91
N GLY A 70 -2.86 17.80 27.62
CA GLY A 70 -2.69 17.28 28.97
C GLY A 70 -3.80 17.83 29.86
N GLU A 71 -4.61 16.95 30.46
CA GLU A 71 -5.32 17.30 31.69
C GLU A 71 -4.25 17.67 32.72
N ALA A 72 -4.34 18.89 33.26
CA ALA A 72 -3.41 19.40 34.25
C ALA A 72 -3.49 18.58 35.54
N LYS A 73 -2.78 17.46 35.62
CA LYS A 73 -2.50 16.76 36.87
C LYS A 73 -1.23 17.31 37.47
N GLU A 74 -1.40 18.36 38.26
CA GLU A 74 -0.62 18.69 39.46
C GLU A 74 0.92 18.74 39.40
N GLN A 75 1.55 18.90 38.23
CA GLN A 75 2.99 19.13 38.14
C GLN A 75 3.32 20.34 37.28
N PHE A 76 4.22 21.16 37.80
CA PHE A 76 4.65 22.51 37.39
C PHE A 76 5.28 22.60 35.97
N TYR A 77 5.13 21.59 35.13
CA TYR A 77 5.72 21.49 33.80
C TYR A 77 4.66 21.12 32.76
N TYR A 78 4.44 22.01 31.80
CA TYR A 78 3.62 21.70 30.63
C TYR A 78 4.46 20.98 29.59
N GLU A 79 4.62 19.66 29.71
CA GLU A 79 5.14 18.89 28.59
C GLU A 79 4.06 18.81 27.50
N ARG A 80 4.24 19.60 26.44
CA ARG A 80 3.39 19.57 25.26
C ARG A 80 3.96 18.57 24.27
N THR A 81 3.43 17.36 24.27
CA THR A 81 3.80 16.33 23.30
C THR A 81 3.01 16.50 22.02
N VAL A 82 3.71 16.46 20.88
CA VAL A 82 3.12 16.49 19.54
C VAL A 82 3.44 15.19 18.83
N PHE A 83 2.42 14.58 18.25
CA PHE A 83 2.52 13.37 17.44
C PHE A 83 2.38 13.74 15.98
N LEU A 84 3.41 13.41 15.19
CA LEU A 84 3.38 13.48 13.73
C LEU A 84 3.16 12.07 13.18
N ARG A 85 2.07 11.86 12.44
CA ARG A 85 1.77 10.59 11.80
C ARG A 85 1.87 10.76 10.29
N CYS A 86 2.75 9.98 9.65
CA CYS A 86 2.87 9.92 8.20
C CYS A 86 2.27 8.60 7.70
N VAL A 87 1.39 8.67 6.70
CA VAL A 87 0.74 7.50 6.10
C VAL A 87 0.80 7.61 4.59
N ALA A 88 1.22 6.54 3.92
CA ALA A 88 1.14 6.38 2.47
C ALA A 88 0.68 4.97 2.13
N ASN A 89 -0.19 4.84 1.13
CA ASN A 89 -0.55 3.54 0.58
C ASN A 89 0.48 3.13 -0.46
N SER A 90 0.98 1.91 -0.37
CA SER A 90 1.96 1.43 -1.34
C SER A 90 1.95 -0.08 -1.46
N ASN A 91 2.56 -0.54 -2.54
CA ASN A 91 3.04 -1.90 -2.71
C ASN A 91 4.38 -1.82 -3.45
N PRO A 92 5.50 -2.35 -2.91
CA PRO A 92 5.67 -3.00 -1.59
C PRO A 92 5.53 -2.03 -0.40
N PRO A 93 5.62 -2.49 0.88
CA PRO A 93 5.53 -1.62 2.05
C PRO A 93 6.52 -0.44 2.06
N VAL A 94 6.03 0.75 2.45
CA VAL A 94 6.84 1.99 2.53
C VAL A 94 7.90 1.91 3.62
N ARG A 95 9.06 2.52 3.35
CA ARG A 95 10.04 2.91 4.38
C ARG A 95 9.93 4.40 4.67
N TYR A 96 9.80 4.74 5.95
CA TYR A 96 9.64 6.13 6.38
C TYR A 96 10.98 6.71 6.86
N SER A 97 11.19 8.00 6.60
CA SER A 97 12.29 8.77 7.15
C SER A 97 11.80 10.15 7.56
N TRP A 98 12.14 10.58 8.77
CA TRP A 98 11.78 11.90 9.28
C TRP A 98 12.92 12.89 9.11
N ARG A 99 12.60 14.15 8.81
CA ARG A 99 13.58 15.24 8.69
C ARG A 99 13.10 16.49 9.40
N ARG A 100 14.02 17.24 10.02
CA ARG A 100 13.80 18.59 10.54
C ARG A 100 14.63 19.56 9.70
N GLY A 101 13.98 20.28 8.79
CA GLY A 101 14.69 21.05 7.76
C GLY A 101 15.53 20.12 6.89
N GLN A 102 16.85 20.24 6.95
CA GLN A 102 17.80 19.40 6.20
C GLN A 102 18.34 18.21 7.01
N GLU A 103 18.10 18.17 8.32
CA GLU A 103 18.62 17.15 9.21
C GLU A 103 17.72 15.91 9.21
N VAL A 104 18.31 14.72 9.04
CA VAL A 104 17.60 13.45 9.16
C VAL A 104 17.49 13.09 10.64
N LEU A 105 16.25 12.90 11.11
CA LEU A 105 16.00 12.47 12.48
C LEU A 105 16.16 10.96 12.58
N LEU A 106 17.02 10.52 13.50
CA LEU A 106 17.21 9.13 13.85
C LEU A 106 16.67 8.86 15.25
N GLN A 107 16.20 7.64 15.49
CA GLN A 107 15.74 7.22 16.81
C GLN A 107 16.85 7.42 17.84
N GLY A 108 16.55 8.14 18.93
CA GLY A 108 17.49 8.39 20.02
C GLY A 108 18.56 9.46 19.74
N SER A 109 18.58 10.09 18.56
CA SER A 109 19.54 11.16 18.24
C SER A 109 19.24 12.47 18.99
N ASP A 110 17.96 12.78 19.14
CA ASP A 110 17.48 14.02 19.77
C ASP A 110 16.75 13.73 21.08
N LYS A 111 17.08 14.49 22.14
CA LYS A 111 16.32 14.44 23.39
C LYS A 111 14.88 14.89 23.16
N GLY A 112 13.91 14.05 23.51
CA GLY A 112 12.48 14.34 23.36
C GLY A 112 11.90 13.99 21.97
N VAL A 113 12.66 13.32 21.10
CA VAL A 113 12.16 12.79 19.82
C VAL A 113 12.15 11.28 19.86
N GLU A 114 10.98 10.70 19.63
CA GLU A 114 10.78 9.27 19.51
C GLU A 114 10.18 8.94 18.13
N ILE A 115 10.82 8.02 17.41
CA ILE A 115 10.38 7.56 16.10
C ILE A 115 9.92 6.12 16.25
N TYR A 116 8.68 5.87 15.82
CA TYR A 116 8.06 4.55 15.83
C TYR A 116 7.91 4.07 14.39
N GLU A 117 8.40 2.86 14.10
CA GLU A 117 8.09 2.20 12.83
C GLU A 117 6.70 1.56 12.92
N PRO A 118 5.90 1.62 11.84
CA PRO A 118 4.64 0.91 11.80
C PRO A 118 4.89 -0.60 11.94
N PHE A 119 4.25 -1.23 12.93
CA PHE A 119 4.20 -2.68 13.01
C PHE A 119 3.38 -3.19 11.82
N PHE A 120 4.05 -3.65 10.77
CA PHE A 120 3.40 -4.41 9.71
C PHE A 120 3.06 -5.79 10.29
N THR A 121 1.82 -5.99 10.73
CA THR A 121 1.32 -7.35 10.98
C THR A 121 1.27 -8.08 9.65
N GLN A 122 2.11 -9.10 9.49
CA GLN A 122 2.06 -10.03 8.35
C GLN A 122 0.73 -10.80 8.32
#